data_AF-A0A6J6XAV9-F1
#
_entry.id   AF-A0A6J6XAV9-F1
#
_cell.length_a   1.000
_cell.length_b   1.000
_cell.length_c   1.000
_cell.angle_alpha   90.00
_cell.angle_beta   90.00
_cell.angle_gamma   90.00
#
_symmetry.space_group_name_H-M   'P 1'
#
loop_
_entity.id
_entity.type
_entity.pdbx_description
1 polymer ?
#
loop_
_entity_poly.entity_id
_entity_poly.type
_entity_poly.pdbx_seq_one_letter_code
_entity_poly.pdbx_strand_id
1 'polypeptide(L)'
;MSSSPEEKTPSKQTAAQARAEFEANRAASAEARRERMDAAFGGGIPGRAIGVISWSATAVFAVVTAAAVINPEQFIGEFFLVAVGFFAAGSLLFAADIALAAARSRDDLMGIGGLFFLSGCAPRSVQLSLLGSLIAQLVIACSGAAARPFTPLAFGILVPVLGLSLCGFWAVRYGLFPAQQPEPARRRS
;
A
#
# COMPACT_ATOMS: atom_id res chain seq x y z
N MET A 1 -47.91 -38.08 -16.19
CA MET A 1 -47.81 -37.51 -14.82
C MET A 1 -46.34 -37.36 -14.48
N SER A 2 -45.87 -36.12 -14.51
CA SER A 2 -44.49 -35.73 -14.20
C SER A 2 -44.15 -36.01 -12.74
N SER A 3 -43.04 -36.69 -12.50
CA SER A 3 -42.36 -36.69 -11.20
C SER A 3 -41.31 -35.58 -11.23
N SER A 4 -41.58 -34.51 -10.50
CA SER A 4 -40.69 -33.35 -10.34
C SER A 4 -39.43 -33.75 -9.57
N PRO A 5 -38.22 -33.32 -9.95
CA PRO A 5 -37.02 -33.54 -9.16
C PRO A 5 -37.03 -32.59 -7.95
N GLU A 6 -37.03 -33.18 -6.76
CA GLU A 6 -36.95 -32.50 -5.48
C GLU A 6 -35.60 -31.78 -5.36
N GLU A 7 -35.63 -30.45 -5.41
CA GLU A 7 -34.49 -29.58 -5.22
C GLU A 7 -34.01 -29.66 -3.76
N LYS A 8 -32.96 -30.45 -3.49
CA LYS A 8 -32.31 -30.53 -2.18
C LYS A 8 -31.77 -29.16 -1.77
N THR A 9 -32.52 -28.46 -0.92
CA THR A 9 -32.02 -27.29 -0.19
C THR A 9 -30.87 -27.74 0.73
N PRO A 10 -29.67 -27.15 0.67
CA PRO A 10 -28.54 -27.61 1.47
C PRO A 10 -28.84 -27.48 2.98
N SER A 11 -28.62 -28.57 3.72
CA SER A 11 -28.84 -28.65 5.17
C SER A 11 -28.03 -27.60 5.93
N LYS A 12 -28.67 -26.95 6.92
CA LYS A 12 -28.03 -25.96 7.81
C LYS A 12 -26.76 -26.49 8.49
N GLN A 13 -26.66 -27.81 8.71
CA GLN A 13 -25.46 -28.44 9.29
C GLN A 13 -24.26 -28.39 8.33
N THR A 14 -24.46 -28.59 7.04
CA THR A 14 -23.41 -28.52 6.03
C THR A 14 -22.86 -27.10 5.90
N ALA A 15 -23.73 -26.09 6.01
CA ALA A 15 -23.32 -24.68 6.02
C ALA A 15 -22.53 -24.31 7.29
N ALA A 16 -22.90 -24.87 8.46
CA ALA A 16 -22.18 -24.64 9.70
C ALA A 16 -20.79 -25.31 9.72
N GLN A 17 -20.70 -26.54 9.21
CA GLN A 17 -19.42 -27.27 9.08
C GLN A 17 -18.48 -26.57 8.10
N ALA A 18 -18.97 -26.16 6.93
CA ALA A 18 -18.17 -25.43 5.95
C ALA A 18 -17.64 -24.08 6.50
N ARG A 19 -18.41 -23.39 7.35
CA ARG A 19 -17.95 -22.17 8.04
C ARG A 19 -16.87 -22.47 9.06
N ALA A 20 -17.04 -23.51 9.87
CA ALA A 20 -16.07 -23.92 10.88
C ALA A 20 -14.73 -24.35 10.24
N GLU A 21 -14.79 -25.12 9.14
CA GLU A 21 -13.60 -25.49 8.36
C GLU A 21 -12.91 -24.27 7.74
N PHE A 22 -13.69 -23.32 7.21
CA PHE A 22 -13.15 -22.07 6.67
C PHE A 22 -12.49 -21.20 7.76
N GLU A 23 -13.10 -21.08 8.93
CA GLU A 23 -12.55 -20.35 10.08
C GLU A 23 -11.26 -21.00 10.58
N ALA A 24 -11.23 -22.33 10.69
CA ALA A 24 -10.04 -23.09 11.07
C ALA A 24 -8.90 -22.92 10.05
N ASN A 25 -9.21 -23.02 8.76
CA ASN A 25 -8.22 -22.82 7.70
C ASN A 25 -7.69 -21.37 7.67
N ARG A 26 -8.57 -20.39 7.93
CA ARG A 26 -8.19 -18.97 8.04
C ARG A 26 -7.29 -18.73 9.26
N ALA A 27 -7.57 -19.35 10.40
CA ALA A 27 -6.75 -19.26 11.60
C ALA A 27 -5.35 -19.87 11.37
N ALA A 28 -5.29 -21.10 10.86
CA ALA A 28 -4.03 -21.76 10.51
C ALA A 28 -3.21 -20.96 9.48
N SER A 29 -3.87 -20.41 8.45
CA SER A 29 -3.22 -19.54 7.46
C SER A 29 -2.69 -18.24 8.09
N ALA A 30 -3.38 -17.68 9.08
CA ALA A 30 -2.95 -16.48 9.79
C ALA A 30 -1.75 -16.75 10.69
N GLU A 31 -1.71 -17.91 11.36
CA GLU A 31 -0.58 -18.35 12.20
C GLU A 31 0.67 -18.61 11.35
N ALA A 32 0.56 -19.41 10.30
CA ALA A 32 1.68 -19.67 9.38
C ALA A 32 2.23 -18.37 8.76
N ARG A 33 1.36 -17.39 8.50
CA ARG A 33 1.78 -16.06 8.03
C ARG A 33 2.54 -15.28 9.10
N ARG A 34 2.10 -15.32 10.36
CA ARG A 34 2.81 -14.67 11.48
C ARG A 34 4.19 -15.26 11.66
N GLU A 35 4.29 -16.58 11.69
CA GLU A 35 5.58 -17.28 11.79
C GLU A 35 6.55 -16.90 10.67
N ARG A 36 6.08 -16.82 9.43
CA ARG A 36 6.90 -16.34 8.30
C ARG A 36 7.37 -14.89 8.47
N MET A 37 6.51 -14.01 8.98
CA MET A 37 6.86 -12.62 9.24
C MET A 37 7.86 -12.51 10.39
N ASP A 38 7.68 -13.29 11.46
CA ASP A 38 8.57 -13.30 12.61
C ASP A 38 9.94 -13.89 12.25
N ALA A 39 9.97 -14.92 11.41
CA ALA A 39 11.22 -15.46 10.86
C ALA A 39 11.96 -14.43 9.98
N ALA A 40 11.23 -13.64 9.19
CA ALA A 40 11.82 -12.65 8.28
C ALA A 40 12.22 -11.33 8.96
N PHE A 41 11.48 -10.89 9.99
CA PHE A 41 11.61 -9.55 10.58
C PHE A 41 11.86 -9.56 12.10
N GLY A 42 11.93 -10.72 12.75
CA GLY A 42 12.10 -10.84 14.20
C GLY A 42 13.40 -10.27 14.76
N GLY A 43 14.45 -10.15 13.93
CA GLY A 43 15.71 -9.48 14.27
C GLY A 43 15.65 -7.94 14.25
N GLY A 44 14.53 -7.36 13.79
CA GLY A 44 14.33 -5.92 13.70
C GLY A 44 13.61 -5.53 12.41
N ILE A 45 12.85 -4.43 12.47
CA ILE A 45 12.09 -3.93 11.32
C ILE A 45 13.00 -3.04 10.46
N PRO A 46 13.34 -3.44 9.23
CA PRO A 46 14.14 -2.61 8.33
C PRO A 46 13.35 -1.43 7.78
N GLY A 47 14.07 -0.40 7.32
CA GLY A 47 13.44 0.74 6.65
C GLY A 47 12.83 1.79 7.59
N ARG A 48 13.28 1.88 8.85
CA ARG A 48 12.88 2.95 9.78
C ARG A 48 13.05 4.35 9.17
N ALA A 49 14.13 4.57 8.40
CA ALA A 49 14.37 5.82 7.69
C ALA A 49 13.25 6.16 6.70
N ILE A 50 12.69 5.18 5.99
CA ILE A 50 11.58 5.39 5.04
C ILE A 50 10.33 5.87 5.80
N GLY A 51 10.03 5.26 6.95
CA GLY A 51 8.94 5.71 7.83
C GLY A 51 9.14 7.14 8.33
N VAL A 52 10.36 7.48 8.78
CA VAL A 52 10.70 8.85 9.22
C VAL A 52 10.57 9.84 8.07
N ILE A 53 11.09 9.52 6.88
CA ILE A 53 10.98 10.37 5.69
C ILE A 53 9.52 10.60 5.32
N SER A 54 8.70 9.53 5.33
CA SER A 54 7.29 9.61 4.99
C SER A 54 6.53 10.55 5.94
N TRP A 55 6.66 10.36 7.25
CA TRP A 55 6.03 11.26 8.23
C TRP A 55 6.61 12.68 8.21
N SER A 56 7.91 12.84 7.96
CA SER A 56 8.52 14.17 7.84
C SER A 56 7.96 14.91 6.63
N ALA A 57 7.83 14.24 5.48
CA ALA A 57 7.20 14.81 4.29
C ALA A 57 5.73 15.17 4.56
N THR A 58 4.98 14.31 5.24
CA THR A 58 3.59 14.61 5.65
C THR A 58 3.52 15.84 6.56
N ALA A 59 4.42 15.96 7.54
CA ALA A 59 4.45 17.11 8.45
C ALA A 59 4.80 18.40 7.71
N VAL A 60 5.83 18.39 6.85
CA VAL A 60 6.18 19.55 6.01
C VAL A 60 4.99 19.94 5.14
N PHE A 61 4.36 18.99 4.46
CA PHE A 61 3.19 19.24 3.61
C PHE A 61 2.02 19.82 4.41
N ALA A 62 1.73 19.30 5.61
CA ALA A 62 0.70 19.83 6.49
C ALA A 62 0.96 21.29 6.87
N VAL A 63 2.19 21.61 7.28
CA VAL A 63 2.58 22.97 7.70
C VAL A 63 2.46 23.96 6.55
N VAL A 64 3.01 23.64 5.37
CA VAL A 64 2.92 24.57 4.23
C VAL A 64 1.50 24.71 3.70
N THR A 65 0.69 23.64 3.76
CA THR A 65 -0.74 23.71 3.41
C THR A 65 -1.47 24.62 4.37
N ALA A 66 -1.30 24.45 5.69
CA ALA A 66 -1.95 25.29 6.69
C ALA A 66 -1.55 26.76 6.55
N ALA A 67 -0.26 27.05 6.33
CA ALA A 67 0.23 28.40 6.10
C ALA A 67 -0.40 29.04 4.86
N ALA A 68 -0.46 28.32 3.73
CA ALA A 68 -1.09 28.80 2.49
C ALA A 68 -2.61 28.94 2.58
N VAL A 69 -3.29 28.12 3.39
CA VAL A 69 -4.73 28.29 3.66
C VAL A 69 -5.00 29.57 4.46
N ILE A 70 -4.19 29.84 5.50
CA ILE A 70 -4.37 30.99 6.39
C ILE A 70 -3.99 32.30 5.69
N ASN A 71 -2.80 32.34 5.06
CA ASN A 71 -2.27 33.54 4.42
C ASN A 71 -1.73 33.22 3.01
N PRO A 72 -2.61 33.10 2.01
CA PRO A 72 -2.23 32.67 0.66
C PRO A 72 -1.30 33.67 -0.04
N GLU A 73 -1.50 34.98 0.13
CA GLU A 73 -0.68 36.02 -0.51
C GLU A 73 0.82 35.87 -0.20
N GLN A 74 1.13 35.35 0.99
CA GLN A 74 2.51 35.18 1.45
C GLN A 74 3.07 33.78 1.15
N PHE A 75 2.26 32.72 1.22
CA PHE A 75 2.76 31.34 1.26
C PHE A 75 2.37 30.46 0.06
N ILE A 76 1.59 30.99 -0.90
CA ILE A 76 1.12 30.19 -2.04
C ILE A 76 2.27 29.72 -2.94
N GLY A 77 3.32 30.53 -3.08
CA GLY A 77 4.50 30.19 -3.88
C GLY A 77 5.29 29.04 -3.26
N GLU A 78 5.57 29.11 -1.96
CA GLU A 78 6.28 28.09 -1.20
C GLU A 78 5.51 26.78 -1.19
N PHE A 79 4.19 26.85 -0.98
CA PHE A 79 3.32 25.68 -1.09
C PHE A 79 3.45 25.02 -2.46
N PHE A 80 3.36 25.81 -3.53
CA PHE A 80 3.43 25.30 -4.89
C PHE A 80 4.79 24.63 -5.17
N LEU A 81 5.89 25.26 -4.74
CA LEU A 81 7.24 24.70 -4.89
C LEU A 81 7.40 23.38 -4.14
N VAL A 82 6.89 23.28 -2.90
CA VAL A 82 6.92 22.04 -2.12
C VAL A 82 6.06 20.97 -2.78
N ALA A 83 4.86 21.31 -3.24
CA ALA A 83 3.95 20.37 -3.87
C ALA A 83 4.55 19.77 -5.15
N VAL A 84 5.10 20.62 -6.03
CA VAL A 84 5.77 20.19 -7.27
C VAL A 84 7.05 19.41 -6.95
N GLY A 85 7.85 19.84 -5.98
CA GLY A 85 9.07 19.15 -5.57
C GLY A 85 8.79 17.74 -5.04
N PHE A 86 7.77 17.59 -4.19
CA PHE A 86 7.36 16.29 -3.66
C PHE A 86 6.76 15.41 -4.75
N PHE A 87 5.94 15.98 -5.65
CA PHE A 87 5.42 15.24 -6.80
C PHE A 87 6.53 14.74 -7.73
N ALA A 88 7.51 15.59 -8.04
CA ALA A 88 8.65 15.22 -8.89
C ALA A 88 9.50 14.13 -8.24
N ALA A 89 9.85 14.29 -6.95
CA ALA A 89 10.57 13.27 -6.20
C ALA A 89 9.80 11.94 -6.14
N GLY A 90 8.50 12.01 -5.86
CA GLY A 90 7.61 10.84 -5.83
C GLY A 90 7.53 10.14 -7.18
N SER A 91 7.46 10.89 -8.27
CA SER A 91 7.41 10.35 -9.64
C SER A 91 8.71 9.65 -10.03
N LEU A 92 9.87 10.22 -9.66
CA LEU A 92 11.17 9.57 -9.88
C LEU A 92 11.31 8.29 -9.08
N LEU A 93 10.89 8.31 -7.80
CA LEU A 93 10.86 7.11 -6.96
C LEU A 93 9.90 6.06 -7.52
N PHE A 94 8.73 6.46 -8.00
CA PHE A 94 7.76 5.56 -8.61
C PHE A 94 8.35 4.86 -9.84
N ALA A 95 9.02 5.61 -10.72
CA ALA A 95 9.69 5.03 -11.87
C ALA A 95 10.79 4.04 -11.46
N ALA A 96 11.57 4.39 -10.44
CA ALA A 96 12.59 3.50 -9.88
C ALA A 96 11.96 2.21 -9.28
N ASP A 97 10.84 2.33 -8.57
CA ASP A 97 10.13 1.20 -7.99
C ASP A 97 9.64 0.23 -9.07
N ILE A 98 9.08 0.74 -10.16
CA ILE A 98 8.64 -0.11 -11.28
C ILE A 98 9.84 -0.83 -11.91
N ALA A 99 10.97 -0.15 -12.11
CA ALA A 99 12.16 -0.78 -12.67
C ALA A 99 12.72 -1.88 -11.75
N LEU A 100 12.79 -1.62 -10.44
CA LEU A 100 13.27 -2.57 -9.45
C LEU A 100 12.29 -3.73 -9.27
N ALA A 101 10.98 -3.46 -9.25
CA ALA A 101 9.94 -4.49 -9.20
C ALA A 101 9.98 -5.38 -10.44
N ALA A 102 10.19 -4.82 -11.63
CA ALA A 102 10.32 -5.60 -12.86
C ALA A 102 11.56 -6.51 -12.84
N ALA A 103 12.68 -6.05 -12.27
CA ALA A 103 13.87 -6.87 -12.09
C ALA A 103 13.61 -8.02 -11.11
N ARG A 104 12.96 -7.73 -9.98
CA ARG A 104 12.67 -8.69 -8.91
C ARG A 104 11.53 -9.66 -9.25
N SER A 105 10.58 -9.24 -10.09
CA SER A 105 9.45 -10.08 -10.53
C SER A 105 9.86 -11.30 -11.34
N ARG A 106 11.14 -11.41 -11.74
CA ARG A 106 11.70 -12.60 -12.38
C ARG A 106 11.82 -13.77 -11.40
N ASP A 107 12.09 -13.45 -10.15
CA ASP A 107 12.35 -14.43 -9.09
C ASP A 107 11.18 -14.51 -8.10
N ASP A 108 10.39 -13.45 -7.96
CA ASP A 108 9.30 -13.32 -6.99
C ASP A 108 7.93 -13.03 -7.64
N LEU A 109 6.87 -13.65 -7.09
CA LEU A 109 5.48 -13.34 -7.41
C LEU A 109 5.05 -12.01 -6.77
N MET A 110 5.33 -10.91 -7.47
CA MET A 110 5.04 -9.56 -7.00
C MET A 110 3.66 -9.06 -7.45
N GLY A 111 2.68 -9.13 -6.55
CA GLY A 111 1.37 -8.52 -6.77
C GLY A 111 1.36 -7.01 -6.46
N ILE A 112 0.59 -6.24 -7.23
CA ILE A 112 0.39 -4.78 -7.04
C ILE A 112 -0.06 -4.45 -5.60
N GLY A 113 -0.92 -5.30 -5.02
CA GLY A 113 -1.38 -5.15 -3.63
C GLY A 113 -0.26 -5.26 -2.58
N GLY A 114 0.72 -6.12 -2.80
CA GLY A 114 1.91 -6.19 -1.94
C GLY A 114 2.87 -5.04 -2.21
N LEU A 115 2.99 -4.63 -3.48
CA LEU A 115 3.91 -3.58 -3.89
C LEU A 115 3.54 -2.20 -3.33
N PHE A 116 2.30 -1.74 -3.52
CA PHE A 116 1.92 -0.39 -3.13
C PHE A 116 1.10 -0.31 -1.84
N PHE A 117 0.39 -1.37 -1.46
CA PHE A 117 -0.40 -1.41 -0.22
C PHE A 117 0.27 -2.22 0.90
N LEU A 118 1.50 -2.72 0.66
CA LEU A 118 2.27 -3.50 1.63
C LEU A 118 1.52 -4.75 2.13
N SER A 119 0.49 -5.17 1.39
CA SER A 119 -0.42 -6.23 1.79
C SER A 119 0.21 -7.58 1.51
N GLY A 120 0.55 -8.32 2.55
CA GLY A 120 1.18 -9.64 2.37
C GLY A 120 2.65 -9.64 2.72
N CYS A 121 3.34 -8.54 2.47
CA CYS A 121 4.79 -8.50 2.38
C CYS A 121 5.49 -7.73 3.51
N ALA A 122 4.74 -6.96 4.31
CA ALA A 122 5.29 -6.12 5.39
C ALA A 122 4.70 -6.47 6.76
N PRO A 123 5.45 -6.24 7.86
CA PRO A 123 4.89 -6.20 9.21
C PRO A 123 3.76 -5.17 9.30
N ARG A 124 2.72 -5.50 10.08
CA ARG A 124 1.52 -4.66 10.19
C ARG A 124 1.82 -3.25 10.73
N SER A 125 2.84 -3.10 11.58
CA SER A 125 3.29 -1.80 12.08
C SER A 125 3.81 -0.89 10.96
N VAL A 126 4.62 -1.43 10.05
CA VAL A 126 5.14 -0.69 8.88
C VAL A 126 4.02 -0.35 7.92
N GLN A 127 3.18 -1.34 7.60
CA GLN A 127 2.03 -1.17 6.73
C GLN A 127 1.12 -0.05 7.23
N LEU A 128 0.72 -0.08 8.51
CA LEU A 128 -0.13 0.95 9.10
C LEU A 128 0.55 2.31 9.17
N SER A 129 1.85 2.36 9.44
CA SER A 129 2.58 3.63 9.48
C SER A 129 2.65 4.30 8.11
N LEU A 130 3.05 3.58 7.06
CA LEU A 130 3.23 4.13 5.72
C LEU A 130 1.89 4.39 5.02
N LEU A 131 0.89 3.51 5.19
CA LEU A 131 -0.46 3.81 4.71
C LEU A 131 -1.11 4.93 5.51
N GLY A 132 -0.83 5.03 6.81
CA GLY A 132 -1.34 6.09 7.67
C GLY A 132 -0.84 7.47 7.23
N SER A 133 0.45 7.61 6.94
CA SER A 133 1.01 8.86 6.42
C SER A 133 0.49 9.21 5.03
N LEU A 134 0.30 8.22 4.15
CA LEU A 134 -0.32 8.41 2.83
C LEU A 134 -1.78 8.90 2.94
N ILE A 135 -2.58 8.27 3.80
CA ILE A 135 -3.96 8.68 4.04
C ILE A 135 -3.99 10.10 4.62
N ALA A 136 -3.09 10.42 5.55
CA ALA A 136 -2.98 11.78 6.08
C ALA A 136 -2.67 12.79 4.97
N GLN A 137 -1.75 12.49 4.05
CA GLN A 137 -1.45 13.36 2.90
C GLN A 137 -2.69 13.56 2.01
N LEU A 138 -3.47 12.50 1.74
CA LEU A 138 -4.70 12.61 0.97
C LEU A 138 -5.72 13.52 1.66
N VAL A 139 -5.91 13.36 2.97
CA VAL A 139 -6.83 14.20 3.75
C VAL A 139 -6.38 15.67 3.70
N ILE A 140 -5.09 15.94 3.96
CA ILE A 140 -4.52 17.29 3.92
C ILE A 140 -4.71 17.93 2.54
N ALA A 141 -4.38 17.19 1.47
CA ALA A 141 -4.50 17.67 0.10
C ALA A 141 -5.95 18.01 -0.26
N CYS A 142 -6.89 17.11 0.04
CA CYS A 142 -8.32 17.33 -0.21
C CYS A 142 -8.84 18.51 0.61
N SER A 143 -8.47 18.61 1.90
CA SER A 143 -8.88 19.72 2.76
C SER A 143 -8.33 21.06 2.27
N GLY A 144 -7.05 21.12 1.87
CA GLY A 144 -6.44 22.33 1.33
C GLY A 144 -7.11 22.79 0.03
N ALA A 145 -7.31 21.86 -0.92
CA ALA A 145 -7.98 22.15 -2.18
C ALA A 145 -9.45 22.57 -2.00
N ALA A 146 -10.17 21.94 -1.07
CA ALA A 146 -11.56 22.28 -0.78
C ALA A 146 -11.70 23.62 -0.04
N ALA A 147 -10.75 23.97 0.83
CA ALA A 147 -10.77 25.24 1.55
C ALA A 147 -10.60 26.45 0.63
N ARG A 148 -9.83 26.31 -0.47
CA ARG A 148 -9.62 27.36 -1.46
C ARG A 148 -9.65 26.79 -2.90
N PRO A 149 -10.85 26.53 -3.45
CA PRO A 149 -11.01 25.97 -4.79
C PRO A 149 -10.42 26.89 -5.87
N PHE A 150 -9.96 26.30 -6.98
CA PHE A 150 -9.39 27.01 -8.14
C PHE A 150 -8.12 27.83 -7.85
N THR A 151 -7.41 27.52 -6.76
CA THR A 151 -6.12 28.12 -6.41
C THR A 151 -4.98 27.12 -6.59
N PRO A 152 -3.71 27.56 -6.52
CA PRO A 152 -2.58 26.62 -6.54
C PRO A 152 -2.62 25.56 -5.42
N LEU A 153 -3.45 25.70 -4.38
CA LEU A 153 -3.66 24.64 -3.38
C LEU A 153 -4.15 23.32 -4.00
N ALA A 154 -4.81 23.37 -5.16
CA ALA A 154 -5.22 22.17 -5.89
C ALA A 154 -4.05 21.27 -6.31
N PHE A 155 -2.85 21.83 -6.53
CA PHE A 155 -1.65 21.04 -6.83
C PHE A 155 -1.22 20.13 -5.66
N GLY A 156 -1.73 20.38 -4.44
CA GLY A 156 -1.55 19.49 -3.30
C GLY A 156 -2.03 18.06 -3.55
N ILE A 157 -2.99 17.85 -4.47
CA ILE A 157 -3.49 16.51 -4.84
C ILE A 157 -2.39 15.63 -5.46
N LEU A 158 -1.29 16.22 -5.94
CA LEU A 158 -0.16 15.49 -6.50
C LEU A 158 0.81 14.95 -5.44
N VAL A 159 0.82 15.54 -4.24
CA VAL A 159 1.77 15.19 -3.17
C VAL A 159 1.68 13.74 -2.68
N PRO A 160 0.49 13.11 -2.56
CA PRO A 160 0.35 11.70 -2.16
C PRO A 160 1.15 10.71 -3.03
N VAL A 161 1.57 11.09 -4.25
CA VAL A 161 2.45 10.26 -5.08
C VAL A 161 3.76 9.94 -4.35
N LEU A 162 4.33 10.88 -3.60
CA LEU A 162 5.53 10.61 -2.80
C LEU A 162 5.27 9.56 -1.71
N GLY A 163 4.16 9.67 -0.98
CA GLY A 163 3.79 8.68 0.03
C GLY A 163 3.58 7.30 -0.57
N LEU A 164 2.91 7.22 -1.71
CA LEU A 164 2.67 5.98 -2.44
C LEU A 164 3.98 5.33 -2.92
N SER A 165 4.90 6.10 -3.47
CA SER A 165 6.19 5.56 -3.91
C SER A 165 7.07 5.15 -2.74
N LEU A 166 6.98 5.80 -1.57
CA LEU A 166 7.70 5.30 -0.38
C LEU A 166 7.16 3.93 0.09
N CYS A 167 5.86 3.66 -0.08
CA CYS A 167 5.30 2.32 0.12
C CYS A 167 5.89 1.31 -0.87
N GLY A 168 5.90 1.67 -2.16
CA GLY A 168 6.51 0.89 -3.25
C GLY A 168 7.96 0.55 -2.96
N PHE A 169 8.76 1.57 -2.66
CA PHE A 169 10.18 1.44 -2.38
C PHE A 169 10.47 0.53 -1.18
N TRP A 170 9.72 0.66 -0.08
CA TRP A 170 9.86 -0.26 1.05
C TRP A 170 9.53 -1.69 0.64
N ALA A 171 8.43 -1.89 -0.10
CA ALA A 171 8.00 -3.22 -0.54
C ALA A 171 9.03 -3.88 -1.46
N VAL A 172 9.57 -3.16 -2.45
CA VAL A 172 10.57 -3.72 -3.35
C VAL A 172 11.86 -4.07 -2.61
N ARG A 173 12.28 -3.23 -1.66
CA ARG A 173 13.56 -3.40 -0.97
C ARG A 173 13.54 -4.45 0.14
N TYR A 174 12.45 -4.52 0.90
CA TYR A 174 12.37 -5.32 2.13
C TYR A 174 11.15 -6.26 2.17
N GLY A 175 10.19 -6.09 1.26
CA GLY A 175 8.95 -6.86 1.27
C GLY A 175 9.21 -8.34 1.02
N LEU A 176 8.55 -9.19 1.79
CA LEU A 176 8.57 -10.64 1.61
C LEU A 176 7.56 -11.03 0.53
N PHE A 177 8.05 -11.58 -0.58
CA PHE A 177 7.21 -12.09 -1.67
C PHE A 177 7.43 -13.60 -1.83
N PRO A 178 6.40 -14.37 -2.24
CA PRO A 178 6.58 -15.78 -2.57
C PRO A 178 7.49 -15.92 -3.80
N ALA A 179 8.41 -16.88 -3.77
CA ALA A 179 9.23 -17.20 -4.93
C ALA A 179 8.36 -17.67 -6.11
N GLN A 180 8.75 -17.28 -7.31
CA GLN A 180 8.17 -17.77 -8.56
C GLN A 180 8.42 -19.29 -8.65
N GLN A 181 7.36 -20.07 -8.82
CA GLN A 181 7.51 -21.51 -9.08
C GLN A 181 8.09 -21.71 -10.49
N PRO A 182 9.11 -22.57 -10.66
CA PRO A 182 9.61 -22.89 -11.99
C PRO A 182 8.49 -23.52 -12.81
N GLU A 183 8.20 -22.93 -13.96
CA GLU A 183 7.17 -23.44 -14.86
C GLU A 183 7.52 -24.90 -15.24
N PRO A 184 6.63 -25.88 -14.97
CA PRO A 184 6.93 -27.27 -15.28
C PRO A 184 7.25 -27.38 -16.77
N ALA A 185 8.44 -27.90 -17.09
CA ALA A 185 9.01 -27.93 -18.43
C ALA A 185 7.94 -28.34 -19.44
N ARG A 186 7.45 -27.36 -20.21
CA ARG A 186 6.45 -27.57 -21.25
C ARG A 186 7.03 -28.60 -22.21
N ARG A 187 6.54 -29.85 -22.14
CA ARG A 187 6.92 -30.93 -23.07
C ARG A 187 6.62 -30.42 -24.47
N ARG A 188 7.66 -30.02 -25.20
CA ARG A 188 7.60 -29.78 -26.64
C ARG A 188 7.47 -31.16 -27.29
N SER A 189 6.26 -31.52 -27.68
CA SER A 189 5.96 -32.63 -28.61
C SER A 189 6.20 -32.18 -30.04
#